data_AF-L2G3F7-F1
#
_entry.id   AF-L2G3F7-F1
#
_cell.length_a   1.000
_cell.length_b   1.000
_cell.length_c   1.000
_cell.angle_alpha   90.00
_cell.angle_beta   90.00
_cell.angle_gamma   90.00
#
_symmetry.space_group_name_H-M   'P 1'
#
loop_
_entity.id
_entity.type
_entity.pdbx_description
1 polymer ?
#
loop_
_entity_poly.entity_id
_entity_poly.type
_entity_poly.pdbx_seq_one_letter_code
_entity_poly.pdbx_strand_id
1 'polypeptide(L)'
;MWCSNLRSRSEWAPAVRALSDNALRLKEASVKSHDIILPIPEQRRSLRLVLLSPADLDGQTTEQRVERLANLKGGSNAAVIFLVDPLGQKKDPMEAFMKLQIQMLDKHDIPLIPLASASDLPSTLAALRSSAQQPPPQPQQSPIFLLQHMTAGRPLTEHAANLLSELGRSPVEVAALAATPHGRARILDLLGEADGKRVLDFVKIETNAH
;
A
#
# COMPACT_ATOMS: atom_id res chain seq x y z
N MET A 1 -13.12 -18.42 -3.18
CA MET A 1 -13.46 -19.24 -4.37
C MET A 1 -12.22 -19.34 -5.25
N TRP A 2 -12.09 -20.37 -6.06
CA TRP A 2 -11.01 -20.48 -7.06
C TRP A 2 -11.57 -20.97 -8.40
N CYS A 3 -10.90 -20.60 -9.49
CA CYS A 3 -11.40 -20.82 -10.85
C CYS A 3 -11.09 -22.22 -11.37
N SER A 4 -12.10 -22.92 -11.90
CA SER A 4 -11.96 -24.26 -12.48
C SER A 4 -10.94 -24.34 -13.62
N ASN A 5 -10.67 -23.23 -14.32
CA ASN A 5 -9.63 -23.17 -15.37
C ASN A 5 -8.21 -23.37 -14.83
N LEU A 6 -7.99 -23.30 -13.52
CA LEU A 6 -6.69 -23.69 -12.95
C LEU A 6 -6.39 -25.17 -13.16
N ARG A 7 -7.41 -26.04 -13.28
CA ARG A 7 -7.22 -27.48 -13.53
C ARG A 7 -6.59 -27.77 -14.90
N SER A 8 -6.80 -26.91 -15.90
CA SER A 8 -6.23 -27.09 -17.24
C SER A 8 -4.79 -26.59 -17.36
N ARG A 9 -4.24 -25.96 -16.31
CA ARG A 9 -2.88 -25.39 -16.30
C ARG A 9 -1.97 -26.32 -15.51
N SER A 10 -1.17 -27.12 -16.23
CA SER A 10 -0.35 -28.18 -15.63
C SER A 10 0.64 -27.66 -14.58
N GLU A 11 1.16 -26.45 -14.76
CA GLU A 11 2.09 -25.81 -13.84
C GLU A 11 1.45 -25.48 -12.47
N TRP A 12 0.12 -25.37 -12.41
CA TRP A 12 -0.65 -25.13 -11.18
C TRP A 12 -1.23 -26.41 -10.58
N ALA A 13 -0.95 -27.60 -11.13
CA ALA A 13 -1.51 -28.85 -10.62
C ALA A 13 -1.20 -29.09 -9.12
N PRO A 14 -0.01 -28.81 -8.58
CA PRO A 14 0.26 -28.91 -7.14
C PRO A 14 -0.64 -27.97 -6.31
N ALA A 15 -0.82 -26.72 -6.78
CA ALA A 15 -1.67 -25.74 -6.13
C ALA A 15 -3.14 -26.18 -6.12
N VAL A 16 -3.64 -26.70 -7.24
CA VAL A 16 -5.02 -27.19 -7.39
C VAL A 16 -5.31 -28.33 -6.43
N ARG A 17 -4.38 -29.25 -6.22
CA ARG A 17 -4.52 -30.33 -5.23
C ARG A 17 -4.69 -29.74 -3.83
N ALA A 18 -3.77 -28.86 -3.42
CA ALA A 18 -3.82 -28.25 -2.09
C ALA A 18 -5.07 -27.36 -1.88
N LEU A 19 -5.55 -26.68 -2.91
CA LEU A 19 -6.80 -25.90 -2.86
C LEU A 19 -8.04 -26.81 -2.74
N SER A 20 -8.00 -27.99 -3.39
CA SER A 20 -9.09 -28.98 -3.33
C SER A 20 -9.18 -29.66 -1.96
N ASP A 21 -8.05 -29.82 -1.27
CA ASP A 21 -7.99 -30.32 0.12
C ASP A 21 -8.61 -29.35 1.14
N ASN A 22 -9.04 -28.17 0.68
CA ASN A 22 -10.01 -27.28 1.32
C ASN A 22 -9.53 -26.60 2.63
N ALA A 23 -8.23 -26.56 2.88
CA ALA A 23 -7.64 -25.88 4.05
C ALA A 23 -8.09 -24.40 4.18
N LEU A 24 -8.28 -23.71 3.05
CA LEU A 24 -8.72 -22.31 3.00
C LEU A 24 -10.25 -22.15 2.81
N ARG A 25 -11.03 -23.24 2.83
CA ARG A 25 -12.49 -23.27 2.59
C ARG A 25 -12.92 -22.59 1.28
N LEU A 26 -12.06 -22.64 0.25
CA LEU A 26 -12.33 -22.01 -1.04
C LEU A 26 -13.11 -22.98 -1.93
N LYS A 27 -14.33 -22.60 -2.32
CA LYS A 27 -15.12 -23.35 -3.30
C LYS A 27 -14.61 -23.14 -4.72
N GLU A 28 -14.62 -24.19 -5.53
CA GLU A 28 -14.36 -24.10 -6.97
C GLU A 28 -15.56 -23.45 -7.69
N ALA A 29 -15.29 -22.59 -8.66
CA ALA A 29 -16.29 -21.91 -9.48
C ALA A 29 -15.74 -21.61 -10.89
N SER A 30 -16.60 -21.39 -11.88
CA SER A 30 -16.17 -20.92 -13.20
C SER A 30 -16.17 -19.39 -13.23
N VAL A 31 -14.99 -18.76 -13.22
CA VAL A 31 -14.87 -17.30 -13.21
C VAL A 31 -13.87 -16.84 -14.28
N LYS A 32 -14.29 -15.91 -15.14
CA LYS A 32 -13.46 -15.48 -16.30
C LYS A 32 -12.46 -14.37 -15.99
N SER A 33 -12.68 -13.59 -14.92
CA SER A 33 -11.90 -12.38 -14.66
C SER A 33 -10.74 -12.53 -13.69
N HIS A 34 -10.73 -13.57 -12.85
CA HIS A 34 -9.70 -13.82 -11.85
C HIS A 34 -9.65 -15.32 -11.51
N ASP A 35 -8.52 -15.75 -10.95
CA ASP A 35 -8.28 -17.15 -10.63
C ASP A 35 -8.67 -17.48 -9.19
N ILE A 36 -8.52 -16.55 -8.25
CA ILE A 36 -8.90 -16.75 -6.84
C ILE A 36 -9.59 -15.52 -6.28
N ILE A 37 -10.65 -15.74 -5.50
CA ILE A 37 -11.22 -14.77 -4.55
C ILE A 37 -10.87 -15.25 -3.16
N LEU A 38 -9.98 -14.52 -2.49
CA LEU A 38 -9.61 -14.73 -1.10
C LEU A 38 -10.46 -13.84 -0.20
N PRO A 39 -11.40 -14.40 0.59
CA PRO A 39 -12.21 -13.62 1.50
C PRO A 39 -11.37 -13.11 2.69
N ILE A 40 -11.59 -11.87 3.09
CA ILE A 40 -11.00 -11.23 4.27
C ILE A 40 -12.17 -10.90 5.22
N PRO A 41 -12.56 -11.83 6.12
CA PRO A 41 -13.83 -11.73 6.85
C PRO A 41 -13.92 -10.50 7.76
N GLU A 42 -12.85 -10.20 8.50
CA GLU A 42 -12.80 -9.10 9.47
C GLU A 42 -13.06 -7.74 8.83
N GLN A 43 -12.62 -7.57 7.58
CA GLN A 43 -12.79 -6.32 6.84
C GLN A 43 -13.95 -6.36 5.84
N ARG A 44 -14.78 -7.42 5.87
CA ARG A 44 -15.92 -7.65 4.97
C ARG A 44 -15.59 -7.41 3.48
N ARG A 45 -14.35 -7.68 3.09
CA ARG A 45 -13.85 -7.49 1.72
C ARG A 45 -13.26 -8.79 1.16
N SER A 46 -12.85 -8.76 -0.10
CA SER A 46 -12.22 -9.91 -0.74
C SER A 46 -11.12 -9.44 -1.68
N LEU A 47 -9.99 -10.14 -1.62
CA LEU A 47 -8.84 -9.96 -2.50
C LEU A 47 -9.00 -10.84 -3.73
N ARG A 48 -8.90 -10.24 -4.92
CA ARG A 48 -8.96 -10.93 -6.21
C ARG A 48 -7.54 -11.18 -6.71
N LEU A 49 -7.27 -12.40 -7.13
CA LEU A 49 -5.94 -12.82 -7.53
C LEU A 49 -5.98 -13.37 -8.94
N VAL A 50 -5.05 -12.94 -9.78
CA VAL A 50 -4.72 -13.59 -11.05
C VAL A 50 -3.40 -14.33 -10.87
N LEU A 51 -3.38 -15.59 -11.25
CA LEU A 51 -2.21 -16.46 -11.20
C LEU A 51 -1.61 -16.52 -12.60
N LEU A 52 -0.33 -16.19 -12.74
CA LEU A 52 0.40 -16.19 -14.00
C LEU A 52 1.64 -17.10 -13.89
N SER A 53 2.01 -17.72 -15.00
CA SER A 53 3.26 -18.42 -15.18
C SER A 53 3.95 -17.90 -16.44
N PRO A 54 5.21 -18.27 -16.72
CA PRO A 54 5.86 -17.85 -17.96
C PRO A 54 5.14 -18.34 -19.22
N ALA A 55 4.31 -19.41 -19.12
CA ALA A 55 3.50 -19.90 -20.23
C ALA A 55 2.35 -18.94 -20.61
N ASP A 56 1.95 -18.05 -19.71
CA ASP A 56 0.87 -17.08 -19.96
C ASP A 56 1.37 -15.81 -20.66
N LEU A 57 2.68 -15.54 -20.68
CA LEU A 57 3.22 -14.26 -21.15
C LEU A 57 3.24 -14.09 -22.67
N ASP A 58 3.04 -15.16 -23.43
CA ASP A 58 3.14 -15.13 -24.90
C ASP A 58 1.81 -14.77 -25.59
N GLY A 59 0.78 -14.30 -24.86
CA GLY A 59 -0.53 -13.96 -25.42
C GLY A 59 -1.10 -12.59 -24.98
N GLN A 60 -1.76 -11.88 -25.91
CA GLN A 60 -2.56 -10.66 -25.64
C GLN A 60 -3.63 -10.85 -24.57
N THR A 61 -4.02 -12.09 -24.31
CA THR A 61 -4.98 -12.48 -23.29
C THR A 61 -4.52 -12.14 -21.87
N THR A 62 -3.21 -12.15 -21.59
CA THR A 62 -2.68 -11.90 -20.24
C THR A 62 -2.74 -10.43 -19.87
N GLU A 63 -2.34 -9.55 -20.79
CA GLU A 63 -2.44 -8.10 -20.58
C GLU A 63 -3.90 -7.69 -20.35
N GLN A 64 -4.83 -8.17 -21.18
CA GLN A 64 -6.26 -7.94 -20.98
C GLN A 64 -6.79 -8.49 -19.65
N ARG A 65 -6.23 -9.60 -19.14
CA ARG A 65 -6.64 -10.16 -17.84
C ARG A 65 -6.16 -9.28 -16.69
N VAL A 66 -4.92 -8.79 -16.74
CA VAL A 66 -4.38 -7.87 -15.74
C VAL A 66 -5.12 -6.53 -15.78
N GLU A 67 -5.40 -6.01 -16.97
CA GLU A 67 -6.18 -4.76 -17.15
C GLU A 67 -7.62 -4.91 -16.64
N ARG A 68 -8.29 -6.03 -16.95
CA ARG A 68 -9.62 -6.33 -16.36
C ARG A 68 -9.55 -6.42 -14.84
N LEU A 69 -8.50 -7.02 -14.28
CA LEU A 69 -8.30 -7.09 -12.85
C LEU A 69 -8.13 -5.69 -12.24
N ALA A 70 -7.40 -4.80 -12.91
CA ALA A 70 -7.20 -3.40 -12.48
C ALA A 70 -8.47 -2.57 -12.57
N ASN A 71 -9.29 -2.78 -13.59
CA ASN A 71 -10.55 -2.06 -13.72
C ASN A 71 -11.62 -2.56 -12.72
N LEU A 72 -11.47 -3.77 -12.17
CA LEU A 72 -12.37 -4.30 -11.15
C LEU A 72 -12.17 -3.58 -9.80
N LYS A 73 -13.17 -2.77 -9.41
CA LYS A 73 -13.15 -1.95 -8.18
C LYS A 73 -11.95 -0.97 -8.13
N GLY A 74 -11.50 -0.49 -9.29
CA GLY A 74 -10.39 0.46 -9.39
C GLY A 74 -9.06 -0.07 -8.83
N GLY A 75 -8.79 -1.36 -9.02
CA GLY A 75 -7.54 -2.02 -8.59
C GLY A 75 -7.48 -2.31 -7.09
N SER A 76 -8.43 -1.76 -6.32
CA SER A 76 -8.49 -1.99 -4.88
C SER A 76 -8.81 -3.46 -4.58
N ASN A 77 -7.96 -4.09 -3.76
CA ASN A 77 -8.07 -5.51 -3.42
C ASN A 77 -7.84 -6.45 -4.62
N ALA A 78 -6.82 -6.15 -5.42
CA ALA A 78 -6.31 -7.04 -6.45
C ALA A 78 -4.82 -7.35 -6.20
N ALA A 79 -4.36 -8.52 -6.64
CA ALA A 79 -2.94 -8.83 -6.78
C ALA A 79 -2.71 -9.81 -7.93
N VAL A 80 -1.51 -9.79 -8.50
CA VAL A 80 -1.04 -10.80 -9.44
C VAL A 80 -0.01 -11.67 -8.72
N ILE A 81 -0.15 -12.99 -8.80
CA ILE A 81 0.85 -13.93 -8.31
C ILE A 81 1.50 -14.59 -9.52
N PHE A 82 2.83 -14.50 -9.61
CA PHE A 82 3.59 -15.04 -10.74
C PHE A 82 4.47 -16.21 -10.28
N LEU A 83 4.35 -17.35 -10.95
CA LEU A 83 5.13 -18.55 -10.68
C LEU A 83 6.53 -18.43 -11.30
N VAL A 84 7.55 -18.29 -10.45
CA VAL A 84 8.96 -18.08 -10.81
C VAL A 84 9.73 -19.39 -10.91
N ASP A 85 9.29 -20.51 -10.33
CA ASP A 85 9.89 -21.82 -10.60
C ASP A 85 8.84 -22.85 -10.99
N PRO A 86 8.27 -22.74 -12.21
CA PRO A 86 7.40 -23.77 -12.74
C PRO A 86 8.23 -25.01 -13.04
N LEU A 87 7.92 -26.12 -12.36
CA LEU A 87 8.49 -27.44 -12.61
C LEU A 87 8.62 -27.72 -14.12
N GLY A 88 9.86 -27.79 -14.62
CA GLY A 88 10.18 -28.29 -15.95
C GLY A 88 10.11 -27.32 -17.14
N GLN A 89 10.31 -26.01 -16.95
CA GLN A 89 10.35 -25.06 -18.08
C GLN A 89 11.75 -24.81 -18.68
N LYS A 90 11.76 -24.51 -19.99
CA LYS A 90 12.94 -24.16 -20.80
C LYS A 90 13.26 -22.65 -20.86
N LYS A 91 12.31 -21.80 -20.49
CA LYS A 91 12.39 -20.34 -20.57
C LYS A 91 12.81 -19.82 -19.21
N ASP A 92 13.72 -18.84 -19.14
CA ASP A 92 14.15 -18.25 -17.87
C ASP A 92 12.94 -17.60 -17.17
N PRO A 93 12.43 -18.20 -16.07
CA PRO A 93 11.24 -17.68 -15.41
C PRO A 93 11.48 -16.33 -14.74
N MET A 94 12.73 -16.03 -14.37
CA MET A 94 13.09 -14.76 -13.76
C MET A 94 13.10 -13.65 -14.80
N GLU A 95 13.61 -13.92 -16.01
CA GLU A 95 13.52 -12.99 -17.14
C GLU A 95 12.04 -12.67 -17.46
N ALA A 96 11.19 -13.69 -17.49
CA ALA A 96 9.75 -13.57 -17.69
C ALA A 96 9.08 -12.71 -16.60
N PHE A 97 9.41 -12.95 -15.33
CA PHE A 97 8.92 -12.16 -14.20
C PHE A 97 9.34 -10.69 -14.31
N MET A 98 10.63 -10.43 -14.57
CA MET A 98 11.16 -9.06 -14.71
C MET A 98 10.51 -8.31 -15.86
N LYS A 99 10.31 -8.98 -17.00
CA LYS A 99 9.59 -8.40 -18.15
C LYS A 99 8.16 -8.01 -17.79
N LEU A 100 7.43 -8.86 -17.09
CA LEU A 100 6.08 -8.56 -16.62
C LEU A 100 6.08 -7.39 -15.62
N GLN A 101 7.04 -7.36 -14.69
CA GLN A 101 7.18 -6.28 -13.71
C GLN A 101 7.37 -4.91 -14.40
N ILE A 102 8.25 -4.85 -15.42
CA ILE A 102 8.46 -3.63 -16.22
C ILE A 102 7.17 -3.24 -16.95
N GLN A 103 6.45 -4.20 -17.54
CA GLN A 103 5.18 -3.94 -18.23
C GLN A 103 4.08 -3.42 -17.30
N MET A 104 4.12 -3.75 -16.01
CA MET A 104 3.13 -3.33 -15.02
C MET A 104 3.47 -1.99 -14.37
N LEU A 105 4.75 -1.60 -14.30
CA LEU A 105 5.25 -0.47 -13.49
C LEU A 105 4.52 0.86 -13.75
N ASP A 106 4.13 1.13 -14.99
CA ASP A 106 3.48 2.40 -15.38
C ASP A 106 1.99 2.27 -15.68
N LYS A 107 1.43 1.04 -15.67
CA LYS A 107 0.07 0.76 -16.14
C LYS A 107 -0.93 0.53 -15.02
N HIS A 108 -0.51 -0.12 -13.92
CA HIS A 108 -1.43 -0.55 -12.87
C HIS A 108 -0.76 -0.57 -11.49
N ASP A 109 -1.42 -0.03 -10.47
CA ASP A 109 -0.98 -0.10 -9.06
C ASP A 109 -1.21 -1.47 -8.40
N ILE A 110 -1.30 -2.54 -9.19
CA ILE A 110 -1.55 -3.89 -8.67
C ILE A 110 -0.22 -4.52 -8.25
N PRO A 111 -0.10 -5.05 -7.02
CA PRO A 111 1.10 -5.75 -6.60
C PRO A 111 1.32 -7.03 -7.42
N LEU A 112 2.54 -7.18 -7.92
CA LEU A 112 3.06 -8.40 -8.54
C LEU A 112 3.88 -9.17 -7.51
N ILE A 113 3.42 -10.37 -7.13
CA ILE A 113 3.99 -11.19 -6.07
C ILE A 113 4.67 -12.40 -6.70
N PRO A 114 5.99 -12.60 -6.49
CA PRO A 114 6.65 -13.80 -6.93
C PRO A 114 6.24 -14.99 -6.07
N LEU A 115 6.03 -16.15 -6.71
CA LEU A 115 5.76 -17.43 -6.08
C LEU A 115 6.84 -18.41 -6.54
N ALA A 116 7.62 -18.93 -5.59
CA ALA A 116 8.68 -19.88 -5.91
C ALA A 116 8.08 -21.16 -6.49
N SER A 117 7.26 -21.89 -5.74
CA SER A 117 6.58 -23.09 -6.22
C SER A 117 5.06 -22.98 -6.15
N ALA A 118 4.36 -23.65 -7.08
CA ALA A 118 2.91 -23.78 -7.03
C ALA A 118 2.41 -24.44 -5.72
N SER A 119 3.24 -25.29 -5.07
CA SER A 119 2.94 -25.87 -3.76
C SER A 119 2.85 -24.84 -2.64
N ASP A 120 3.49 -23.68 -2.81
CA ASP A 120 3.57 -22.64 -1.77
C ASP A 120 2.36 -21.71 -1.82
N LEU A 121 1.52 -21.81 -2.87
CA LEU A 121 0.35 -20.95 -3.02
C LEU A 121 -0.54 -20.93 -1.77
N PRO A 122 -0.87 -22.05 -1.09
CA PRO A 122 -1.72 -22.01 0.11
C PRO A 122 -1.11 -21.20 1.26
N SER A 123 0.19 -21.33 1.51
CA SER A 123 0.87 -20.57 2.58
C SER A 123 0.98 -19.09 2.22
N THR A 124 1.24 -18.76 0.94
CA THR A 124 1.18 -17.39 0.43
C THR A 124 -0.22 -16.78 0.59
N LEU A 125 -1.28 -17.51 0.26
CA LEU A 125 -2.66 -17.05 0.44
C LEU A 125 -3.00 -16.81 1.92
N ALA A 126 -2.53 -17.68 2.81
CA ALA A 126 -2.70 -17.51 4.25
C ALA A 126 -1.97 -16.24 4.75
N ALA A 127 -0.72 -16.04 4.33
CA ALA A 127 0.06 -14.85 4.67
C ALA A 127 -0.59 -13.55 4.15
N LEU A 128 -1.07 -13.55 2.90
CA LEU A 128 -1.79 -12.41 2.32
C LEU A 128 -3.08 -12.10 3.07
N ARG A 129 -3.82 -13.13 3.50
CA ARG A 129 -5.02 -12.95 4.32
C ARG A 129 -4.67 -12.32 5.66
N SER A 130 -3.66 -12.83 6.34
CA SER A 130 -3.21 -12.32 7.64
C SER A 130 -2.71 -10.87 7.54
N SER A 131 -1.91 -10.55 6.53
CA SER A 131 -1.46 -9.18 6.29
C SER A 131 -2.63 -8.25 5.95
N ALA A 132 -3.56 -8.70 5.12
CA ALA A 132 -4.72 -7.90 4.77
C ALA A 132 -5.71 -7.70 5.92
N GLN A 133 -5.69 -8.55 6.95
CA GLN A 133 -6.48 -8.41 8.18
C GLN A 133 -5.91 -7.33 9.10
N GLN A 134 -4.60 -7.06 9.04
CA GLN A 134 -4.01 -6.00 9.84
C GLN A 134 -4.68 -4.67 9.49
N PRO A 135 -5.08 -3.86 10.49
CA PRO A 135 -5.54 -2.51 10.22
C PRO A 135 -4.42 -1.78 9.46
N PRO A 136 -4.78 -0.93 8.47
CA PRO A 136 -3.76 -0.11 7.82
C PRO A 136 -2.96 0.59 8.92
N PRO A 137 -1.62 0.66 8.81
CA PRO A 137 -0.82 1.40 9.78
C PRO A 137 -1.45 2.79 9.87
N GLN A 138 -1.99 3.13 11.04
CA GLN A 138 -2.48 4.48 11.27
C GLN A 138 -1.29 5.39 10.97
N PRO A 139 -1.43 6.39 10.08
CA PRO A 139 -0.36 7.36 9.92
C PRO A 139 -0.11 7.92 11.31
N GLN A 140 1.04 7.60 11.89
CA GLN A 140 1.50 8.27 13.09
C GLN A 140 1.82 9.69 12.64
N GLN A 141 0.80 10.55 12.60
CA GLN A 141 1.01 11.97 12.41
C GLN A 141 1.86 12.40 13.60
N SER A 142 3.15 12.61 13.36
CA SER A 142 4.04 13.19 14.35
C SER A 142 3.38 14.48 14.86
N PRO A 143 3.35 14.75 16.18
CA PRO A 143 2.86 16.02 16.71
C PRO A 143 3.50 17.25 16.03
N ILE A 144 4.71 17.08 15.47
CA ILE A 144 5.45 18.08 14.69
C ILE A 144 4.71 18.47 13.40
N PHE A 145 3.91 17.58 12.82
CA PHE A 145 3.08 17.90 11.66
C PHE A 145 2.11 19.05 11.97
N LEU A 146 1.55 19.09 13.18
CA LEU A 146 0.68 20.20 13.60
C LEU A 146 1.45 21.51 13.75
N LEU A 147 2.73 21.46 14.15
CA LEU A 147 3.59 22.64 14.23
C LEU A 147 3.86 23.26 12.86
N GLN A 148 3.89 22.47 11.79
CA GLN A 148 4.00 23.00 10.42
C GLN A 148 2.86 23.94 10.06
N HIS A 149 1.69 23.76 10.69
CA HIS A 149 0.49 24.54 10.43
C HIS A 149 0.28 25.71 11.41
N MET A 150 1.18 25.91 12.37
CA MET A 150 1.13 27.05 13.30
C MET A 150 1.64 28.34 12.66
N THR A 151 1.18 28.66 11.45
CA THR A 151 1.59 29.86 10.72
C THR A 151 0.43 30.53 10.01
N ALA A 152 0.49 31.85 9.93
CA ALA A 152 -0.39 32.60 9.05
C ALA A 152 0.02 32.34 7.59
N GLY A 153 -0.87 31.74 6.80
CA GLY A 153 -0.65 31.48 5.38
C GLY A 153 -0.06 30.09 5.10
N ARG A 154 1.09 30.04 4.42
CA ARG A 154 1.69 28.75 4.01
C ARG A 154 2.26 27.99 5.22
N PRO A 155 2.17 26.65 5.23
CA PRO A 155 2.82 25.83 6.24
C PRO A 155 4.34 26.07 6.30
N LEU A 156 4.92 25.89 7.47
CA LEU A 156 6.38 25.81 7.63
C LEU A 156 6.93 24.60 6.88
N THR A 157 8.20 24.69 6.51
CA THR A 157 8.94 23.50 6.06
C THR A 157 9.12 22.53 7.23
N GLU A 158 9.35 21.26 6.92
CA GLU A 158 9.62 20.24 7.94
C GLU A 158 10.82 20.62 8.83
N HIS A 159 11.87 21.19 8.23
CA HIS A 159 13.02 21.69 8.98
C HIS A 159 12.65 22.80 9.97
N ALA A 160 11.85 23.79 9.55
CA ALA A 160 11.41 24.87 10.41
C ALA A 160 10.47 24.39 11.53
N ALA A 161 9.60 23.42 11.27
CA ALA A 161 8.77 22.81 12.30
C ALA A 161 9.57 21.95 13.30
N ASN A 162 10.61 21.25 12.83
CA ASN A 162 11.55 20.53 13.69
C ASN A 162 12.29 21.50 14.62
N LEU A 163 12.80 22.62 14.08
CA LEU A 163 13.39 23.68 14.88
C LEU A 163 12.39 24.20 15.93
N LEU A 164 11.17 24.55 15.52
CA LEU A 164 10.13 25.01 16.46
C LEU A 164 9.82 23.97 17.55
N SER A 165 9.91 22.67 17.24
CA SER A 165 9.69 21.58 18.19
C SER A 165 10.73 21.50 19.33
N GLU A 166 11.93 22.07 19.12
CA GLU A 166 12.95 22.22 20.18
C GLU A 166 12.54 23.25 21.24
N LEU A 167 11.67 24.20 20.87
CA LEU A 167 11.12 25.18 21.81
C LEU A 167 9.84 24.64 22.48
N GLY A 168 8.96 23.99 21.72
CA GLY A 168 7.75 23.36 22.27
C GLY A 168 7.27 22.19 21.41
N ARG A 169 7.03 21.04 22.04
CA ARG A 169 6.68 19.77 21.36
C ARG A 169 5.21 19.69 20.96
N SER A 170 4.42 20.69 21.33
CA SER A 170 2.99 20.78 21.04
C SER A 170 2.57 22.22 20.72
N PRO A 171 1.45 22.41 19.98
CA PRO A 171 0.95 23.75 19.69
C PRO A 171 0.65 24.60 20.92
N VAL A 172 0.21 23.96 22.01
CA VAL A 172 -0.07 24.63 23.28
C VAL A 172 1.22 25.20 23.91
N GLU A 173 2.30 24.43 23.90
CA GLU A 173 3.60 24.88 24.43
C GLU A 173 4.17 26.04 23.61
N VAL A 174 4.08 25.95 22.28
CA VAL A 174 4.51 27.03 21.38
C VAL A 174 3.68 28.29 21.59
N ALA A 175 2.36 28.18 21.76
CA ALA A 175 1.49 29.30 22.05
C ALA A 175 1.82 29.96 23.40
N ALA A 176 2.08 29.16 24.44
CA ALA A 176 2.51 29.66 25.75
C ALA A 176 3.85 30.40 25.69
N LEU A 177 4.81 29.92 24.89
CA LEU A 177 6.08 30.62 24.66
C LEU A 177 5.86 31.94 23.92
N ALA A 178 5.06 31.93 22.86
CA ALA A 178 4.71 33.12 22.07
C ALA A 178 3.94 34.17 22.88
N ALA A 179 3.34 33.81 24.02
CA ALA A 179 2.71 34.77 24.93
C ALA A 179 3.73 35.64 25.71
N THR A 180 4.99 35.20 25.83
CA THR A 180 6.02 35.92 26.59
C THR A 180 6.96 36.71 25.67
N PRO A 181 7.47 37.89 26.10
CA PRO A 181 8.47 38.63 25.31
C PRO A 181 9.74 37.83 25.03
N HIS A 182 10.20 37.03 26.00
CA HIS A 182 11.38 36.17 25.85
C HIS A 182 11.14 35.05 24.83
N GLY A 183 9.99 34.37 24.88
CA GLY A 183 9.67 33.31 23.94
C GLY A 183 9.45 33.83 22.52
N ARG A 184 8.88 35.03 22.34
CA ARG A 184 8.82 35.69 21.02
C ARG A 184 10.20 35.93 20.42
N ALA A 185 11.15 36.41 21.22
CA ALA A 185 12.53 36.63 20.76
C ALA A 185 13.19 35.30 20.35
N ARG A 186 13.00 34.22 21.12
CA ARG A 186 13.52 32.88 20.79
C ARG A 186 12.95 32.33 19.49
N ILE A 187 11.65 32.49 19.24
CA ILE A 187 11.00 32.03 17.99
C ILE A 187 11.57 32.77 16.77
N LEU A 188 11.80 34.09 16.89
CA LEU A 188 12.39 34.90 15.82
C LEU A 188 13.86 34.57 15.57
N ASP A 189 14.63 34.31 16.62
CA ASP A 189 16.04 33.91 16.53
C ASP A 189 16.20 32.56 15.81
N LEU A 190 15.30 31.62 16.10
CA LEU A 190 15.38 30.26 15.59
C LEU A 190 14.85 30.10 14.16
N LEU A 191 13.74 30.77 13.81
CA LEU A 191 13.08 30.63 12.51
C LEU A 191 13.40 31.79 11.55
N GLY A 192 14.08 32.82 12.03
CA GLY A 192 14.26 34.08 11.32
C GLY A 192 12.97 34.93 11.29
N GLU A 193 13.11 36.20 10.89
CA GLU A 193 12.00 37.16 10.92
C GLU A 193 10.81 36.74 10.04
N ALA A 194 11.08 36.14 8.87
CA ALA A 194 10.04 35.83 7.89
C ALA A 194 9.11 34.70 8.34
N ASP A 195 9.64 33.62 8.92
CA ASP A 195 8.86 32.48 9.37
C ASP A 195 8.40 32.67 10.82
N GLY A 196 9.27 33.21 11.69
CA GLY A 196 8.94 33.51 13.07
C GLY A 196 7.79 34.50 13.21
N LYS A 197 7.73 35.56 12.39
CA LYS A 197 6.61 36.51 12.41
C LYS A 197 5.28 35.85 12.02
N ARG A 198 5.28 34.94 11.02
CA ARG A 198 4.07 34.21 10.62
C ARG A 198 3.56 33.28 11.72
N VAL A 199 4.46 32.68 12.50
CA VAL A 199 4.08 31.88 13.67
C VAL A 199 3.46 32.77 14.74
N LEU A 200 4.09 33.90 15.06
CA LEU A 200 3.58 34.82 16.07
C LEU A 200 2.24 35.46 15.67
N ASP A 201 2.04 35.75 14.40
CA ASP A 201 0.78 36.30 13.89
C ASP A 201 -0.35 35.25 13.94
N PHE A 202 -0.06 33.98 13.64
CA PHE A 202 -1.02 32.88 13.79
C PHE A 202 -1.52 32.76 15.24
N VAL A 203 -0.60 32.73 16.21
CA VAL A 203 -0.96 32.59 17.62
C VAL A 203 -1.80 33.77 18.11
N LYS A 204 -1.49 35.01 17.66
CA LYS A 204 -2.28 36.21 17.98
C LYS A 204 -3.69 36.18 17.41
N ILE A 205 -3.88 35.61 16.22
CA ILE A 205 -5.20 35.50 15.59
C ILE A 205 -6.12 34.64 16.45
N GLU A 206 -5.64 33.53 17.00
CA GLU A 206 -6.45 32.67 17.87
C GLU A 206 -6.75 33.30 19.24
N THR A 207 -5.86 34.13 19.78
CA THR A 207 -6.10 34.74 21.12
C THR A 207 -7.20 35.81 21.11
N ASN A 208 -7.57 36.34 19.94
CA ASN A 208 -8.63 37.35 19.78
C ASN A 208 -9.99 36.75 19.37
N ALA A 209 -10.08 35.42 19.22
CA ALA A 209 -11.28 34.73 18.75
C ALA A 209 -12.15 34.13 19.88
N HIS A 210 -11.84 34.45 21.15
CA HIS A 210 -12.56 34.00 22.34
C HIS A 210 -12.90 35.16 23.27
#